data_AF-A0A850MHY5-F1
#
_entry.id   AF-A0A850MHY5-F1
#
_cell.length_a   1.000
_cell.length_b   1.000
_cell.length_c   1.000
_cell.angle_alpha   90.00
_cell.angle_beta   90.00
_cell.angle_gamma   90.00
#
_symmetry.space_group_name_H-M   'P 1'
#
loop_
_entity.id
_entity.type
_entity.pdbx_description
1 polymer ?
#
loop_
_entity_poly.entity_id
_entity_poly.type
_entity_poly.pdbx_seq_one_letter_code
_entity_poly.pdbx_strand_id
1 'polypeptide(L)'
;MSGDKGFESPEELAAEIKRRKDLNRLLNVVSCIGLILVFLPTYQGAAGAAIGISVFCAVVLPCMIYSLVNYSKIKKLQEKGMELLMTAQMAAVAISARPTPPSDDFEDVNQFRTPPELPLPPYNTNKLGDSNCMVCNNPIVSAEQKFVCAHCQFTAHNIHLLIWFEKYGTCPRCRTKLHI
;
A
#
# COMPACT_ATOMS: atom_id res chain seq x y z
N MET A 1 -18.78 12.51 18.84
CA MET A 1 -18.51 12.52 17.39
C MET A 1 -17.06 12.13 17.20
N SER A 2 -16.80 10.87 16.90
CA SER A 2 -15.45 10.38 16.67
C SER A 2 -15.16 10.56 15.18
N GLY A 3 -14.31 11.53 14.83
CA GLY A 3 -13.91 11.76 13.44
C GLY A 3 -13.13 10.55 12.92
N ASP A 4 -13.65 9.89 11.90
CA ASP A 4 -12.93 8.84 11.17
C ASP A 4 -11.75 9.51 10.45
N LYS A 5 -10.54 9.28 10.98
CA LYS A 5 -9.31 9.54 10.23
C LYS A 5 -9.19 8.42 9.21
N GLY A 6 -9.49 8.72 7.95
CA GLY A 6 -9.25 7.78 6.85
C GLY A 6 -7.78 7.36 6.83
N PHE A 7 -7.50 6.09 6.55
CA PHE A 7 -6.14 5.59 6.42
C PHE A 7 -5.47 6.26 5.20
N GLU A 8 -4.32 6.91 5.42
CA GLU A 8 -3.62 7.69 4.39
C GLU A 8 -2.79 6.80 3.44
N SER A 9 -2.55 5.52 3.79
CA SER A 9 -1.86 4.59 2.90
C SER A 9 -2.36 3.13 3.01
N PRO A 10 -2.30 2.35 1.92
CA PRO A 10 -2.65 0.93 1.92
C PRO A 10 -1.77 0.08 2.84
N GLU A 11 -0.53 0.50 3.10
CA GLU A 11 0.38 -0.17 4.03
C GLU A 11 -0.07 -0.01 5.49
N GLU A 12 -0.56 1.17 5.85
CA GLU A 12 -1.09 1.45 7.19
C GLU A 12 -2.36 0.64 7.48
N LEU A 13 -3.23 0.50 6.47
CA LEU A 13 -4.41 -0.35 6.55
C LEU A 13 -4.02 -1.83 6.74
N ALA A 14 -3.03 -2.33 6.01
CA ALA A 14 -2.55 -3.70 6.14
C ALA A 14 -1.93 -3.96 7.53
N ALA A 15 -1.17 -3.00 8.06
CA ALA A 15 -0.58 -3.08 9.39
C ALA A 15 -1.65 -3.12 10.50
N GLU A 16 -2.69 -2.28 10.39
CA GLU A 16 -3.80 -2.27 11.36
C GLU A 16 -4.63 -3.56 11.29
N ILE A 17 -4.87 -4.12 10.10
CA ILE A 17 -5.52 -5.42 9.94
C ILE A 17 -4.71 -6.53 10.64
N LYS A 18 -3.39 -6.53 10.46
CA LYS A 18 -2.50 -7.50 11.12
C LYS A 18 -2.56 -7.36 12.65
N ARG A 19 -2.45 -6.12 13.17
CA ARG A 19 -2.55 -5.82 14.60
C ARG A 19 -3.86 -6.32 15.21
N ARG A 20 -5.00 -6.12 14.52
CA ARG A 20 -6.31 -6.61 14.97
C ARG A 20 -6.40 -8.14 14.99
N LYS A 21 -5.77 -8.81 14.01
CA LYS A 21 -5.72 -10.27 13.97
C LYS A 21 -4.93 -10.84 15.15
N ASP A 22 -3.79 -10.23 15.47
CA ASP A 22 -2.97 -10.64 16.61
C ASP A 22 -3.68 -10.38 17.94
N LEU A 23 -4.38 -9.24 18.07
CA LEU A 23 -5.19 -8.93 19.25
C LEU A 23 -6.33 -9.95 19.46
N ASN A 24 -7.03 -10.33 18.40
CA ASN A 24 -8.08 -11.37 18.48
C ASN A 24 -7.50 -12.73 18.88
N ARG A 25 -6.30 -13.07 18.41
CA ARG A 25 -5.63 -14.31 18.79
C ARG A 25 -5.30 -14.33 20.28
N LEU A 26 -4.81 -13.21 20.82
CA LEU A 26 -4.57 -13.04 22.25
C LEU A 26 -5.87 -13.11 23.06
N LEU A 27 -6.95 -12.47 22.60
CA LEU A 27 -8.25 -12.52 23.27
C LEU A 27 -8.78 -13.96 23.39
N ASN A 28 -8.64 -14.76 22.32
CA ASN A 28 -9.02 -16.17 22.33
C ASN A 28 -8.19 -16.98 23.34
N VAL A 29 -6.88 -16.75 23.41
CA VAL A 29 -6.01 -17.43 24.38
C VAL A 29 -6.41 -17.06 25.82
N VAL A 30 -6.64 -15.78 26.10
CA VAL A 30 -7.08 -15.30 27.42
C VAL A 30 -8.45 -15.89 27.78
N SER A 31 -9.38 -15.96 26.82
CA SER A 31 -10.69 -16.59 27.03
C SER A 31 -10.55 -18.08 27.37
N CYS A 32 -9.68 -18.81 26.68
CA CYS A 32 -9.43 -20.23 26.96
C CYS A 32 -8.81 -20.44 28.35
N ILE A 33 -7.82 -19.62 28.73
CA ILE A 33 -7.19 -19.69 30.05
C ILE A 33 -8.22 -19.34 31.14
N GLY A 34 -9.06 -18.33 30.92
CA GLY A 34 -10.15 -17.95 31.83
C GLY A 34 -11.14 -19.09 32.04
N LEU A 35 -11.54 -19.79 30.97
CA LEU A 35 -12.38 -20.98 31.08
C LEU A 35 -11.69 -22.08 31.90
N ILE A 36 -10.43 -22.41 31.58
CA ILE A 36 -9.67 -23.43 32.30
C ILE A 36 -9.58 -23.12 33.80
N LEU A 37 -9.26 -21.87 34.16
CA LEU A 37 -9.16 -21.43 35.56
C LEU A 37 -10.50 -21.39 36.29
N VAL A 38 -11.62 -21.18 35.60
CA VAL A 38 -12.97 -21.24 36.18
C VAL A 38 -13.41 -22.69 36.40
N PHE A 39 -13.03 -23.62 35.52
CA PHE A 39 -13.42 -25.02 35.59
C PHE A 39 -12.52 -25.89 36.50
N LEU A 40 -11.26 -25.51 36.72
CA LEU A 40 -10.33 -26.21 37.63
C LEU A 40 -10.81 -26.30 39.10
N PRO A 41 -11.32 -25.23 39.74
CA PRO A 41 -11.71 -25.27 41.15
C PRO A 41 -13.12 -25.84 41.39
N THR A 42 -13.96 -26.01 40.36
CA THR A 42 -15.32 -26.57 40.53
C THR A 42 -15.35 -28.07 40.86
N TYR A 43 -14.21 -28.75 40.82
CA TYR A 43 -14.13 -30.20 41.06
C TYR A 43 -14.12 -30.61 42.55
N GLN A 44 -14.13 -29.66 43.50
CA GLN A 44 -14.12 -29.95 44.93
C GLN A 44 -15.34 -29.36 45.67
N GLY A 45 -16.55 -29.84 45.35
CA GLY A 45 -17.74 -29.72 46.21
C GLY A 45 -18.81 -28.69 45.82
N ALA A 46 -20.03 -28.85 46.37
CA ALA A 46 -21.24 -28.11 46.00
C ALA A 46 -21.16 -26.58 46.23
N ALA A 47 -20.36 -26.12 47.20
CA ALA A 47 -20.15 -24.70 47.46
C ALA A 47 -19.32 -24.01 46.35
N GLY A 48 -18.44 -24.76 45.66
CA GLY A 48 -17.63 -24.23 44.55
C GLY A 48 -18.44 -23.93 43.29
N ALA A 49 -19.55 -24.64 43.07
CA ALA A 49 -20.39 -24.47 41.89
C ALA A 49 -21.10 -23.10 41.84
N ALA A 50 -21.58 -22.60 42.99
CA ALA A 50 -22.27 -21.31 43.06
C ALA A 50 -21.34 -20.12 42.75
N ILE A 51 -20.09 -20.19 43.21
CA ILE A 51 -19.07 -19.16 42.96
C ILE A 51 -18.62 -19.21 41.48
N GLY A 52 -18.46 -20.41 40.92
CA GLY A 52 -18.11 -20.58 39.51
C GLY A 52 -19.13 -19.96 38.56
N ILE A 53 -20.44 -20.16 38.83
CA ILE A 53 -21.52 -19.59 38.01
C ILE A 53 -21.54 -18.06 38.10
N SER A 54 -21.32 -17.46 39.28
CA SER A 54 -21.34 -16.00 39.42
C SER A 54 -20.19 -15.34 38.67
N VAL A 55 -18.97 -15.91 38.72
CA VAL A 55 -17.80 -15.41 37.98
C VAL A 55 -18.00 -15.58 36.48
N PHE A 56 -18.54 -16.71 36.03
CA PHE A 56 -18.86 -16.94 34.62
C PHE A 56 -19.86 -15.91 34.09
N CYS A 57 -20.94 -15.66 34.83
CA CYS A 57 -21.96 -14.69 34.45
C CYS A 57 -21.43 -13.24 34.48
N ALA A 58 -20.56 -12.89 35.43
CA ALA A 58 -20.05 -11.53 35.58
C ALA A 58 -18.91 -11.19 34.61
N VAL A 59 -18.10 -12.16 34.18
CA VAL A 59 -16.88 -11.90 33.41
C VAL A 59 -16.93 -12.54 32.02
N VAL A 60 -17.32 -13.82 31.92
CA VAL A 60 -17.27 -14.56 30.65
C VAL A 60 -18.43 -14.15 29.74
N LEU A 61 -19.64 -14.04 30.28
CA LEU A 61 -20.82 -13.66 29.50
C LEU A 61 -20.67 -12.27 28.83
N PRO A 62 -20.25 -11.20 29.55
CA PRO A 62 -20.06 -9.89 28.94
C PRO A 62 -18.96 -9.88 27.88
N CYS A 63 -17.86 -10.61 28.09
CA CYS A 63 -16.79 -10.75 27.09
C CYS A 63 -17.26 -11.46 25.82
N MET A 64 -18.06 -12.52 25.96
CA MET A 64 -18.66 -13.22 24.83
C MET A 64 -19.64 -12.33 24.07
N ILE A 65 -20.52 -11.61 24.78
CA ILE A 65 -21.45 -10.65 24.18
C ILE A 65 -20.69 -9.54 23.45
N TYR A 66 -19.64 -8.98 24.06
CA TYR A 66 -18.80 -7.95 23.45
C TYR A 66 -18.13 -8.47 22.17
N SER A 67 -17.61 -9.70 22.21
CA SER A 67 -17.00 -10.35 21.04
C SER A 67 -18.01 -10.58 19.91
N LEU A 68 -19.23 -11.02 20.23
CA LEU A 68 -20.32 -11.20 19.26
C LEU A 68 -20.75 -9.89 18.61
N VAL A 69 -20.92 -8.82 19.40
CA VAL A 69 -21.27 -7.50 18.89
C VAL A 69 -20.18 -6.97 17.96
N ASN A 70 -18.90 -7.07 18.35
CA ASN A 70 -17.80 -6.63 17.50
C ASN A 70 -17.63 -7.50 16.25
N TYR A 71 -17.88 -8.81 16.34
CA TYR A 71 -17.83 -9.71 15.18
C TYR A 71 -18.80 -9.27 14.07
N SER A 72 -20.02 -8.87 14.44
CA SER A 72 -21.02 -8.38 13.47
C SER A 72 -20.55 -7.13 12.73
N LYS A 73 -19.85 -6.22 13.43
CA LYS A 73 -19.30 -4.99 12.85
C LYS A 73 -18.14 -5.27 11.90
N ILE A 74 -17.27 -6.22 12.27
CA ILE A 74 -16.16 -6.68 11.43
C ILE A 74 -16.70 -7.35 10.16
N LYS A 75 -17.72 -8.19 10.27
CA LYS A 75 -18.34 -8.84 9.10
C LYS A 75 -18.88 -7.83 8.09
N LYS A 76 -19.59 -6.79 8.55
CA LYS A 76 -20.08 -5.70 7.69
C LYS A 76 -18.95 -4.92 7.00
N LEU A 77 -17.81 -4.73 7.67
CA LEU A 77 -16.65 -4.08 7.07
C LEU A 77 -15.98 -4.96 6.01
N GLN A 78 -15.92 -6.27 6.23
CA GLN A 78 -15.41 -7.21 5.23
C GLN A 78 -16.31 -7.27 3.99
N GLU A 79 -17.62 -7.32 4.15
CA GLU A 79 -18.57 -7.31 3.03
C GLU A 79 -18.39 -6.05 2.17
N LYS A 80 -18.35 -4.86 2.78
CA LYS A 80 -18.08 -3.60 2.08
C LYS A 80 -16.69 -3.56 1.40
N GLY A 81 -15.68 -4.13 2.07
CA GLY A 81 -14.33 -4.22 1.51
C GLY A 81 -14.28 -5.11 0.26
N MET A 82 -15.01 -6.23 0.25
CA MET A 82 -15.09 -7.11 -0.93
C MET A 82 -15.85 -6.47 -2.09
N GLU A 83 -16.92 -5.72 -1.83
CA GLU A 83 -17.65 -4.98 -2.89
C GLU A 83 -16.73 -3.96 -3.59
N LEU A 84 -15.94 -3.21 -2.82
CA LEU A 84 -14.96 -2.27 -3.38
C LEU A 84 -13.87 -2.98 -4.19
N LEU A 85 -13.37 -4.12 -3.70
CA LEU A 85 -12.36 -4.90 -4.40
C LEU A 85 -12.90 -5.45 -5.74
N MET A 86 -14.11 -6.00 -5.76
CA MET A 86 -14.76 -6.46 -7.00
C MET A 86 -14.98 -5.30 -7.97
N THR A 87 -15.42 -4.14 -7.48
CA THR A 87 -15.62 -2.95 -8.32
C THR A 87 -14.31 -2.48 -8.95
N ALA A 88 -13.21 -2.47 -8.20
CA ALA A 88 -11.89 -2.11 -8.70
C ALA A 88 -11.39 -3.11 -9.76
N GLN A 89 -11.61 -4.41 -9.55
CA GLN A 89 -11.24 -5.45 -10.53
C GLN A 89 -12.04 -5.30 -11.83
N MET A 90 -13.35 -5.05 -11.76
CA MET A 90 -14.18 -4.84 -12.95
C MET A 90 -13.76 -3.59 -13.73
N ALA A 91 -13.40 -2.51 -13.04
CA ALA A 91 -12.87 -1.30 -13.68
C ALA A 91 -11.53 -1.56 -14.39
N ALA A 92 -10.62 -2.33 -13.77
CA ALA A 92 -9.35 -2.70 -14.38
C ALA A 92 -9.53 -3.53 -15.65
N VAL A 93 -10.47 -4.49 -15.66
CA VAL A 93 -10.81 -5.28 -16.85
C VAL A 93 -11.40 -4.40 -17.96
N ALA A 94 -12.27 -3.45 -17.62
CA ALA A 94 -12.83 -2.51 -18.60
C ALA A 94 -11.76 -1.61 -19.25
N ILE A 95 -10.70 -1.25 -18.52
CA ILE A 95 -9.56 -0.51 -19.07
C ILE A 95 -8.75 -1.39 -20.02
N SER A 96 -8.51 -2.65 -19.65
CA SER A 96 -7.78 -3.62 -20.49
C SER A 96 -8.54 -3.98 -21.78
N ALA A 97 -9.87 -4.00 -21.72
CA ALA A 97 -10.72 -4.31 -22.87
C ALA A 97 -10.96 -3.12 -23.82
N ARG A 98 -10.36 -1.95 -23.59
CA ARG A 98 -10.42 -0.87 -24.58
C ARG A 98 -9.76 -1.36 -25.87
N PRO A 99 -10.50 -1.37 -27.00
CA PRO A 99 -9.89 -1.64 -28.29
C PRO A 99 -8.71 -0.70 -28.43
N THR A 100 -7.51 -1.26 -28.64
CA THR A 100 -6.40 -0.47 -29.15
C THR A 100 -6.95 0.29 -30.35
N PRO A 101 -6.77 1.63 -30.42
CA PRO A 101 -7.22 2.38 -31.57
C PRO A 101 -6.74 1.64 -32.83
N PRO A 102 -7.60 1.51 -33.86
CA PRO A 102 -7.20 0.85 -35.10
C PRO A 102 -5.86 1.46 -35.49
N SER A 103 -4.87 0.59 -35.63
CA SER A 103 -3.59 0.98 -36.20
C SER A 103 -3.88 1.35 -37.65
N ASP A 104 -4.29 2.60 -37.87
CA ASP A 104 -4.32 3.21 -39.19
C ASP A 104 -2.91 3.05 -39.73
N ASP A 105 -2.79 2.15 -40.71
CA ASP A 105 -1.73 1.93 -41.68
C ASP A 105 -0.56 2.93 -41.56
N PHE A 106 0.28 2.77 -40.54
CA PHE A 106 1.66 3.23 -40.63
C PHE A 106 2.38 2.20 -41.49
N GLU A 107 2.33 2.44 -42.79
CA GLU A 107 3.22 1.83 -43.77
C GLU A 107 4.65 1.84 -43.22
N ASP A 108 5.19 0.64 -43.07
CA ASP A 108 6.59 0.24 -43.20
C ASP A 108 7.65 1.36 -43.07
N VAL A 109 7.86 1.86 -41.84
CA VAL A 109 9.13 2.51 -41.46
C VAL A 109 10.05 1.47 -40.81
N ASN A 110 10.19 0.31 -41.45
CA ASN A 110 11.28 -0.63 -41.17
C ASN A 110 12.49 -0.35 -42.07
N GLN A 111 12.73 0.94 -42.36
CA GLN A 111 13.89 1.44 -43.09
C GLN A 111 14.82 2.27 -42.21
N PHE A 112 14.80 2.05 -40.89
CA PHE A 112 15.96 2.36 -40.06
C PHE A 112 17.08 1.39 -40.42
N ARG A 113 17.82 1.78 -41.46
CA ARG A 113 19.20 1.38 -41.68
C ARG A 113 19.86 1.27 -40.31
N THR A 114 20.39 0.10 -39.98
CA THR A 114 21.46 0.01 -39.00
C THR A 114 22.48 1.08 -39.41
N PRO A 115 22.75 2.09 -38.56
CA PRO A 115 23.80 3.05 -38.85
C PRO A 115 25.08 2.25 -39.16
N PRO A 116 25.87 2.63 -40.18
CA PRO A 116 27.15 1.99 -40.41
C PRO A 116 27.91 1.98 -39.08
N GLU A 117 28.46 0.81 -38.70
CA GLU A 117 29.39 0.69 -37.57
C GLU A 117 30.58 1.59 -37.86
N LEU A 118 30.46 2.86 -37.49
CA LEU A 118 31.58 3.76 -37.37
C LEU A 118 32.45 3.19 -36.24
N PRO A 119 33.77 3.04 -36.45
CA PRO A 119 34.68 2.60 -35.41
C PRO A 119 34.44 3.45 -34.17
N LEU A 120 33.97 2.84 -33.09
CA LEU A 120 33.76 3.55 -31.84
C LEU A 120 35.12 4.13 -31.43
N PRO A 121 35.23 5.47 -31.30
CA PRO A 121 36.46 6.06 -30.81
C PRO A 121 36.74 5.51 -29.40
N PRO A 122 38.02 5.44 -28.98
CA PRO A 122 38.37 4.94 -27.66
C PRO A 122 37.54 5.68 -26.61
N TYR A 123 36.81 4.90 -25.80
CA TYR A 123 35.95 5.37 -24.73
C TYR A 123 36.73 6.32 -23.82
N ASN A 124 36.57 7.62 -24.08
CA ASN A 124 37.10 8.69 -23.27
C ASN A 124 36.00 9.04 -22.27
N THR A 125 36.15 8.58 -21.03
CA THR A 125 35.26 8.81 -19.89
C THR A 125 35.03 10.29 -19.54
N ASN A 126 35.63 11.25 -20.23
CA ASN A 126 35.71 12.62 -19.74
C ASN A 126 34.82 13.64 -20.45
N LYS A 127 34.06 13.31 -21.50
CA LYS A 127 33.16 14.28 -22.16
C LYS A 127 31.99 13.63 -22.92
N LEU A 128 30.88 13.32 -22.25
CA LEU A 128 29.54 13.26 -22.87
C LEU A 128 28.43 13.22 -21.80
N GLY A 129 27.90 14.39 -21.47
CA GLY A 129 26.46 14.70 -21.44
C GLY A 129 25.47 13.96 -20.53
N ASP A 130 25.84 12.93 -19.77
CA ASP A 130 24.87 12.19 -18.95
C ASP A 130 24.56 12.95 -17.66
N SER A 131 23.49 13.74 -17.71
CA SER A 131 23.01 14.46 -16.53
C SER A 131 22.41 13.46 -15.53
N ASN A 132 23.05 13.29 -14.37
CA ASN A 132 22.52 12.42 -13.31
C ASN A 132 21.21 12.98 -12.75
N CYS A 133 20.27 12.08 -12.45
CA CYS A 133 19.02 12.44 -11.80
C CYS A 133 19.27 12.97 -10.39
N MET A 134 18.78 14.17 -10.10
CA MET A 134 18.97 14.82 -8.79
C MET A 134 18.29 14.09 -7.60
N VAL A 135 17.41 13.12 -7.86
CA VAL A 135 16.66 12.38 -6.83
C VAL A 135 17.30 11.04 -6.50
N CYS A 136 17.63 10.24 -7.53
CA CYS A 136 18.20 8.90 -7.35
C CYS A 136 19.71 8.82 -7.59
N ASN A 137 20.34 9.91 -8.05
CA ASN A 137 21.76 10.01 -8.43
C ASN A 137 22.23 9.06 -9.53
N ASN A 138 21.33 8.34 -10.19
CA ASN A 138 21.66 7.50 -11.33
C ASN A 138 21.73 8.33 -12.62
N PRO A 139 22.58 7.93 -13.59
CA PRO A 139 22.64 8.56 -14.90
C PRO A 139 21.29 8.44 -15.62
N ILE A 140 20.87 9.51 -16.28
CA ILE A 140 19.65 9.52 -17.11
C ILE A 140 20.04 9.12 -18.52
N VAL A 141 19.50 8.01 -19.01
CA VAL A 141 19.79 7.53 -20.37
C VAL A 141 19.06 8.40 -21.39
N SER A 142 19.66 8.65 -22.57
CA SER A 142 19.09 9.53 -23.59
C SER A 142 17.68 9.14 -24.09
N ALA A 143 17.29 7.87 -23.93
CA ALA A 143 15.95 7.37 -24.29
C ALA A 143 14.88 7.62 -23.21
N GLU A 144 15.26 8.01 -22.00
CA GLU A 144 14.35 8.19 -20.88
C GLU A 144 13.75 9.60 -20.84
N GLN A 145 12.48 9.70 -20.46
CA GLN A 145 11.84 11.00 -20.24
C GLN A 145 12.47 11.70 -19.03
N LYS A 146 13.02 12.89 -19.27
CA LYS A 146 13.65 13.73 -18.25
C LYS A 146 12.96 15.07 -18.14
N PHE A 147 12.91 15.57 -16.91
CA PHE A 147 12.49 16.94 -16.62
C PHE A 147 13.71 17.78 -16.26
N VAL A 148 13.76 19.01 -16.76
CA VAL A 148 14.81 19.99 -16.46
C VAL A 148 14.19 21.13 -15.67
N CYS A 149 14.74 21.43 -14.49
CA CYS A 149 14.24 22.55 -13.71
C CYS A 149 14.62 23.89 -14.39
N ALA A 150 13.63 24.74 -14.68
CA ALA A 150 13.87 26.05 -15.28
C ALA A 150 14.76 26.97 -14.42
N HIS A 151 14.74 26.80 -13.09
CA HIS A 151 15.49 27.65 -12.15
C HIS A 151 16.94 27.22 -11.95
N CYS A 152 17.19 25.92 -11.76
CA CYS A 152 18.53 25.43 -11.44
C CYS A 152 19.16 24.57 -12.54
N GLN A 153 18.44 24.29 -13.62
CA GLN A 153 18.90 23.50 -14.78
C GLN A 153 19.34 22.06 -14.46
N PHE A 154 19.08 21.58 -13.24
CA PHE A 154 19.29 20.19 -12.89
C PHE A 154 18.19 19.32 -13.48
N THR A 155 18.55 18.08 -13.78
CA THR A 155 17.68 17.09 -14.41
C THR A 155 17.24 16.01 -13.43
N ALA A 156 16.06 15.47 -13.67
CA ALA A 156 15.53 14.33 -12.94
C ALA A 156 14.78 13.40 -13.92
N HIS A 157 14.76 12.11 -13.62
CA HIS A 157 13.80 11.20 -14.24
C HIS A 157 12.39 11.72 -13.98
N ASN A 158 11.52 11.70 -14.99
CA ASN A 158 10.15 12.20 -14.89
C ASN A 158 9.41 11.59 -13.68
N ILE A 159 9.46 10.25 -13.54
CA ILE A 159 8.81 9.51 -12.45
C ILE A 159 9.28 9.97 -11.08
N HIS A 160 10.60 10.07 -10.87
CA HIS A 160 11.17 10.45 -9.58
C HIS A 160 10.80 11.89 -9.20
N LEU A 161 10.72 12.79 -10.19
CA LEU A 161 10.31 14.16 -9.92
C LEU A 161 8.81 14.27 -9.63
N LEU A 162 7.97 13.48 -10.30
CA LEU A 162 6.52 13.48 -10.10
C LEU A 162 6.15 13.02 -8.69
N ILE A 163 6.76 11.94 -8.21
CA ILE A 163 6.58 11.44 -6.83
C ILE A 163 7.05 12.50 -5.82
N TRP A 164 8.18 13.16 -6.08
CA TRP A 164 8.67 14.22 -5.20
C TRP A 164 7.73 15.44 -5.19
N PHE A 165 7.23 15.83 -6.36
CA PHE A 165 6.33 16.95 -6.54
C PHE A 165 5.00 16.72 -5.83
N GLU A 166 4.42 15.53 -5.92
CA GLU A 166 3.19 15.17 -5.20
C GLU A 166 3.34 15.37 -3.68
N LYS A 167 4.52 15.08 -3.14
CA LYS A 167 4.79 15.21 -1.70
C LYS A 167 5.17 16.62 -1.25
N TYR A 168 5.98 17.35 -2.03
CA TYR A 168 6.60 18.60 -1.57
C TYR A 168 6.34 19.81 -2.45
N GLY A 169 5.83 19.63 -3.68
CA GLY A 169 5.51 20.71 -4.63
C GLY A 169 6.69 21.60 -5.04
N THR A 170 7.94 21.19 -4.77
CA THR A 170 9.15 22.02 -4.92
C THR A 170 10.31 21.24 -5.53
N CYS A 171 11.25 21.94 -6.16
CA CYS A 171 12.45 21.33 -6.73
C CYS A 171 13.34 20.74 -5.60
N PRO A 172 13.79 19.47 -5.71
CA PRO A 172 14.67 18.86 -4.71
C PRO A 172 15.98 19.63 -4.47
N ARG A 173 16.49 20.32 -5.49
CA ARG A 173 17.77 21.03 -5.45
C ARG A 173 17.63 22.48 -4.98
N CYS A 174 16.87 23.30 -5.70
CA CYS A 174 16.76 24.74 -5.41
C CYS A 174 15.55 25.10 -4.52
N ARG A 175 14.69 24.15 -4.18
CA ARG A 175 13.46 24.33 -3.38
C ARG A 175 12.45 25.33 -3.96
N THR A 176 12.67 25.81 -5.17
CA THR A 176 11.69 26.66 -5.88
C THR A 176 10.46 25.85 -6.22
N LYS A 177 9.29 26.47 -6.13
CA LYS A 177 8.01 25.86 -6.51
C LYS A 177 8.05 25.52 -8.00
N LEU A 178 7.77 24.26 -8.33
CA LEU A 178 7.72 23.83 -9.72
C LEU A 178 6.32 24.11 -10.28
N HIS A 179 6.26 24.63 -11.50
CA HIS A 179 5.05 24.70 -12.31
C HIS A 179 5.23 23.65 -13.40
N ILE A 180 4.76 22.44 -13.13
CA ILE A 180 4.82 21.28 -14.03
C ILE A 180 3.50 21.21 -14.79
#